data_AF-A0A935UVY6-F1
#
_entry.id   AF-A0A935UVY6-F1
#
_cell.length_a   1.000
_cell.length_b   1.000
_cell.length_c   1.000
_cell.angle_alpha   90.00
_cell.angle_beta   90.00
_cell.angle_gamma   90.00
#
_symmetry.space_group_name_H-M   'P 1'
#
loop_
_entity.id
_entity.type
_entity.pdbx_description
1 polymer ?
#
loop_
_entity_poly.entity_id
_entity_poly.type
_entity_poly.pdbx_seq_one_letter_code
_entity_poly.pdbx_strand_id
1 'polypeptide(L)'
;MLTLAVFGLTFLLIAGRRLRALPIGRPAGALLGAVGMVAVGALSPEEAYAAIDAGTIALLLAMMMLGAWLEEDGLMARGEAALTRGASSPFVVLARVSLVSAALSAILVNDTVCVLMTPVVVQLCLRRGLPLVPFLISLAASANLGSAATQVGNPQNMLIAGMSGMSFVDFTLRCLPATVLCLVVQLGLLRWMYRGALAGPLHEPTPPRRQQTARPAGASCW
;
A
#
# COMPACT_ATOMS: atom_id res chain seq x y z
N MET A 1 34.44 7.65 -7.92
CA MET A 1 33.84 8.11 -9.20
C MET A 1 33.08 7.00 -9.90
N LEU A 2 33.70 5.85 -10.17
CA LEU A 2 33.04 4.71 -10.85
C LEU A 2 31.85 4.14 -10.06
N THR A 3 31.97 4.00 -8.74
CA THR A 3 30.88 3.60 -7.84
C THR A 3 29.66 4.53 -7.91
N LEU A 4 29.89 5.85 -7.92
CA LEU A 4 28.82 6.84 -8.02
C LEU A 4 28.13 6.80 -9.40
N ALA A 5 28.89 6.52 -10.46
CA ALA A 5 28.34 6.35 -11.79
C ALA A 5 27.47 5.08 -11.88
N VAL A 6 27.91 3.96 -11.31
CA VAL A 6 27.13 2.72 -11.24
C VAL A 6 25.86 2.94 -10.41
N PHE A 7 25.96 3.59 -9.25
CA PHE A 7 24.81 3.92 -8.41
C PHE A 7 23.81 4.83 -9.14
N GLY A 8 24.29 5.91 -9.76
CA GLY A 8 23.45 6.84 -10.52
C GLY A 8 22.76 6.17 -11.71
N LEU A 9 23.47 5.32 -12.45
CA LEU A 9 22.91 4.54 -13.55
C LEU A 9 21.85 3.55 -13.06
N THR A 10 22.13 2.83 -11.97
CA THR A 10 21.18 1.89 -11.35
C THR A 10 19.91 2.61 -10.90
N PHE A 11 20.06 3.75 -10.24
CA PHE A 11 18.94 4.56 -9.80
C PHE A 11 18.11 5.05 -11.00
N LEU A 12 18.75 5.48 -12.08
CA LEU A 12 18.08 5.87 -13.32
C LEU A 12 17.36 4.69 -14.00
N LEU A 13 17.93 3.47 -13.96
CA LEU A 13 17.29 2.26 -14.49
C LEU A 13 16.04 1.87 -13.67
N ILE A 14 16.04 2.09 -12.36
CA ILE A 14 14.91 1.80 -11.47
C ILE A 14 13.83 2.88 -11.53
N ALA A 15 14.24 4.17 -11.50
CA ALA A 15 13.35 5.33 -11.47
C ALA A 15 12.83 5.70 -12.88
N GLY A 16 13.60 5.42 -13.92
CA GLY A 16 13.24 5.66 -15.31
C GLY A 16 12.03 4.84 -15.70
N ARG A 17 10.87 5.50 -15.83
CA ARG A 17 9.65 4.91 -16.40
C ARG A 17 9.98 4.28 -17.75
N ARG A 18 10.02 2.93 -17.83
CA ARG A 18 10.21 2.13 -19.06
C ARG A 18 10.98 2.89 -20.14
N LEU A 19 12.30 2.94 -20.01
CA LEU A 19 13.15 3.31 -21.15
C LEU A 19 12.73 2.38 -22.30
N ARG A 20 12.04 2.90 -23.32
CA ARG A 20 11.51 2.12 -24.45
C ARG A 20 12.58 1.25 -25.13
N ALA A 21 13.85 1.58 -24.91
CA ALA A 21 15.02 0.87 -25.45
C ALA A 21 15.36 -0.45 -24.73
N LEU A 22 14.96 -0.67 -23.47
CA LEU A 22 15.31 -1.86 -22.70
C LEU A 22 14.13 -2.26 -21.79
N PRO A 23 13.44 -3.38 -22.03
CA PRO A 23 12.38 -3.89 -21.17
C PRO A 23 12.95 -4.52 -19.88
N ILE A 24 13.89 -3.84 -19.23
CA ILE A 24 14.45 -4.23 -17.94
C ILE A 24 13.41 -3.84 -16.88
N GLY A 25 12.80 -4.83 -16.23
CA GLY A 25 11.94 -4.59 -15.08
C GLY A 25 12.74 -4.01 -13.91
N ARG A 26 12.06 -3.32 -12.98
CA ARG A 26 12.69 -2.79 -11.75
C ARG A 26 13.59 -3.81 -11.02
N PRO A 27 13.21 -5.11 -10.89
CA PRO A 27 14.08 -6.11 -10.27
C PRO A 27 15.37 -6.36 -11.06
N ALA A 28 15.28 -6.43 -12.38
CA ALA A 28 16.44 -6.63 -13.24
C ALA A 28 17.39 -5.42 -13.21
N GLY A 29 16.85 -4.19 -13.12
CA GLY A 29 17.65 -2.98 -12.93
C GLY A 29 18.42 -2.98 -11.61
N ALA A 30 17.77 -3.40 -10.51
CA ALA A 30 18.41 -3.56 -9.21
C ALA A 30 19.52 -4.63 -9.22
N LEU A 31 19.26 -5.79 -9.84
CA LEU A 31 20.23 -6.87 -10.01
C LEU A 31 21.46 -6.44 -10.81
N LEU A 32 21.26 -5.74 -11.94
CA LEU A 32 22.36 -5.21 -12.75
C LEU A 32 23.21 -4.20 -11.98
N GLY A 33 22.58 -3.35 -11.16
CA GLY A 33 23.29 -2.44 -10.28
C GLY A 33 24.12 -3.15 -9.22
N ALA A 34 23.55 -4.17 -8.57
CA ALA A 34 24.26 -4.99 -7.58
C ALA A 34 25.48 -5.69 -8.21
N VAL A 35 25.30 -6.33 -9.36
CA VAL A 35 26.41 -6.96 -10.11
C VAL A 35 27.45 -5.93 -10.53
N GLY A 36 27.03 -4.74 -10.97
CA GLY A 36 27.93 -3.65 -11.33
C GLY A 36 28.78 -3.16 -10.15
N MET A 37 28.19 -3.08 -8.95
CA MET A 37 28.90 -2.68 -7.73
C MET A 37 29.98 -3.70 -7.33
N VAL A 38 29.69 -5.00 -7.50
CA VAL A 38 30.67 -6.08 -7.26
C VAL A 38 31.75 -6.10 -8.35
N ALA A 39 31.38 -5.94 -9.62
CA ALA A 39 32.32 -5.96 -10.75
C ALA A 39 33.35 -4.82 -10.69
N VAL A 40 32.95 -3.66 -10.15
CA VAL A 40 33.83 -2.50 -9.94
C VAL A 40 34.71 -2.65 -8.69
N GLY A 41 34.51 -3.71 -7.89
CA GLY A 41 35.22 -3.92 -6.62
C GLY A 41 34.79 -2.95 -5.53
N ALA A 42 33.61 -2.33 -5.66
CA ALA A 42 33.09 -1.40 -4.67
C ALA A 42 32.45 -2.13 -3.47
N LEU A 43 32.00 -3.36 -3.67
CA LEU A 43 31.49 -4.27 -2.64
C LEU A 43 32.05 -5.67 -2.90
N SER A 44 32.38 -6.40 -1.84
CA SER A 44 32.67 -7.83 -1.96
C SER A 44 31.37 -8.62 -2.19
N PRO A 45 31.42 -9.82 -2.80
CA PRO A 45 30.25 -10.68 -2.91
C PRO A 45 29.59 -10.95 -1.54
N GLU A 46 30.40 -11.16 -0.49
CA GLU A 46 29.91 -11.42 0.87
C GLU A 46 29.16 -10.21 1.44
N GLU A 47 29.69 -8.99 1.25
CA GLU A 47 29.04 -7.75 1.67
C GLU A 47 27.72 -7.52 0.92
N ALA A 48 27.69 -7.83 -0.38
CA ALA A 48 26.49 -7.71 -1.20
C ALA A 48 25.39 -8.69 -0.74
N TYR A 49 25.75 -9.93 -0.38
CA TYR A 49 24.81 -10.89 0.20
C TYR A 49 24.34 -10.48 1.60
N ALA A 50 25.24 -9.95 2.44
CA ALA A 50 24.89 -9.49 3.78
C ALA A 50 23.93 -8.28 3.76
N ALA A 51 23.89 -7.51 2.68
CA ALA A 51 22.93 -6.42 2.49
C ALA A 51 21.49 -6.90 2.19
N ILE A 52 21.29 -8.19 1.87
CA ILE A 52 19.96 -8.75 1.60
C ILE A 52 19.28 -9.09 2.92
N ASP A 53 18.28 -8.29 3.30
CA ASP A 53 17.46 -8.56 4.47
C ASP A 53 16.35 -9.59 4.14
N ALA A 54 16.63 -10.86 4.43
CA ALA A 54 15.70 -11.96 4.19
C ALA A 54 14.38 -11.80 4.97
N GLY A 55 14.41 -11.15 6.14
CA GLY A 55 13.23 -10.88 6.95
C GLY A 55 12.24 -9.96 6.24
N THR A 56 12.74 -8.91 5.61
CA THR A 56 11.96 -7.94 4.83
C THR A 56 11.36 -8.58 3.59
N ILE A 57 12.14 -9.38 2.87
CA ILE A 57 11.64 -10.12 1.70
C ILE A 57 10.53 -11.10 2.10
N ALA A 58 10.75 -11.87 3.16
CA ALA A 58 9.77 -12.82 3.67
C ALA A 58 8.50 -12.11 4.17
N LEU A 59 8.65 -10.97 4.86
CA LEU A 59 7.53 -10.14 5.32
C LEU A 59 6.70 -9.63 4.14
N LEU A 60 7.33 -9.02 3.14
CA LEU A 60 6.64 -8.52 1.94
C LEU A 60 5.94 -9.66 1.19
N LEU A 61 6.60 -10.81 1.02
CA LEU A 61 6.01 -11.99 0.38
C LEU A 61 4.79 -12.51 1.15
N ALA A 62 4.90 -12.69 2.47
CA ALA A 62 3.81 -13.15 3.32
C ALA A 62 2.60 -12.21 3.25
N MET A 63 2.85 -10.90 3.20
CA MET A 63 1.79 -9.89 3.07
C MET A 63 1.11 -9.92 1.70
N MET A 64 1.86 -10.12 0.61
CA MET A 64 1.26 -10.29 -0.72
C MET A 64 0.41 -11.56 -0.80
N MET A 65 0.87 -12.66 -0.20
CA MET A 65 0.08 -13.90 -0.09
C MET A 65 -1.16 -13.73 0.77
N LEU A 66 -1.06 -13.04 1.91
CA LEU A 66 -2.21 -12.73 2.77
C LEU A 66 -3.23 -11.88 2.01
N GLY A 67 -2.78 -10.90 1.23
CA GLY A 67 -3.62 -10.10 0.34
C GLY A 67 -4.40 -10.96 -0.66
N ALA A 68 -3.72 -11.91 -1.33
CA ALA A 68 -4.36 -12.84 -2.26
C ALA A 68 -5.36 -13.78 -1.57
N TRP A 69 -5.02 -14.29 -0.37
CA TRP A 69 -5.91 -15.17 0.38
C TRP A 69 -7.19 -14.47 0.85
N LEU A 70 -7.08 -13.20 1.22
CA LEU A 70 -8.24 -12.38 1.62
C LEU A 70 -9.22 -12.11 0.47
N GLU A 71 -8.79 -12.22 -0.79
CA GLU A 71 -9.69 -12.14 -1.93
C GLU A 71 -10.65 -13.35 -2.01
N GLU A 72 -10.24 -14.52 -1.51
CA GLU A 72 -11.02 -15.77 -1.66
C GLU A 72 -12.04 -16.00 -0.53
N ASP A 73 -11.79 -15.53 0.70
CA ASP A 73 -12.55 -16.01 1.88
C ASP A 73 -13.79 -15.17 2.28
N GLY A 74 -14.31 -14.34 1.37
CA GLY A 74 -15.52 -13.52 1.62
C GLY A 74 -15.35 -12.44 2.72
N LEU A 75 -14.15 -12.30 3.29
CA LEU A 75 -13.82 -11.25 4.27
C LEU A 75 -13.97 -9.85 3.66
N MET A 76 -13.73 -9.72 2.35
CA MET A 76 -13.97 -8.50 1.57
C MET A 76 -15.42 -8.02 1.69
N ALA A 77 -16.40 -8.92 1.61
CA ALA A 77 -17.82 -8.58 1.73
C ALA A 77 -18.18 -8.16 3.16
N ARG A 78 -17.57 -8.80 4.18
CA ARG A 78 -17.76 -8.43 5.59
C ARG A 78 -17.11 -7.08 5.91
N GLY A 79 -15.92 -6.81 5.37
CA GLY A 79 -15.20 -5.55 5.48
C GLY A 79 -15.96 -4.40 4.80
N GLU A 80 -16.45 -4.61 3.59
CA GLU A 80 -17.36 -3.68 2.92
C GLU A 80 -18.59 -3.39 3.78
N ALA A 81 -19.28 -4.42 4.26
CA ALA A 81 -20.48 -4.24 5.09
C ALA A 81 -20.16 -3.43 6.35
N ALA A 82 -19.04 -3.69 7.02
CA ALA A 82 -18.62 -2.93 8.19
C ALA A 82 -18.31 -1.46 7.86
N LEU A 83 -17.60 -1.19 6.76
CA LEU A 83 -17.23 0.17 6.34
C LEU A 83 -18.44 0.99 5.86
N THR A 84 -19.46 0.33 5.30
CA THR A 84 -20.62 0.96 4.69
C THR A 84 -21.86 1.00 5.58
N ARG A 85 -21.90 0.23 6.68
CA ARG A 85 -23.06 0.16 7.59
C ARG A 85 -23.43 1.55 8.12
N GLY A 86 -24.64 2.01 7.80
CA GLY A 86 -25.13 3.34 8.19
C GLY A 86 -24.40 4.52 7.55
N ALA A 87 -23.64 4.31 6.46
CA ALA A 87 -23.03 5.40 5.71
C ALA A 87 -24.05 6.01 4.73
N SER A 88 -24.29 7.31 4.85
CA SER A 88 -25.24 8.04 4.01
C SER A 88 -24.62 8.58 2.72
N SER A 89 -23.29 8.66 2.62
CA SER A 89 -22.59 9.19 1.45
C SER A 89 -21.25 8.48 1.18
N PRO A 90 -20.77 8.47 -0.07
CA PRO A 90 -19.44 7.98 -0.44
C PRO A 90 -18.31 8.60 0.40
N PHE A 91 -18.46 9.87 0.78
CA PHE A 91 -17.47 10.56 1.63
C PHE A 91 -17.36 9.94 3.03
N VAL A 92 -18.46 9.51 3.64
CA VAL A 92 -18.43 8.84 4.95
C VAL A 92 -17.70 7.52 4.85
N VAL A 93 -17.88 6.78 3.76
CA VAL A 93 -17.15 5.54 3.51
C VAL A 93 -15.66 5.81 3.32
N LEU A 94 -15.30 6.85 2.55
CA LEU A 94 -13.90 7.27 2.38
C LEU A 94 -13.26 7.67 3.71
N ALA A 95 -13.95 8.45 4.54
CA ALA A 95 -13.47 8.84 5.86
C ALA A 95 -13.26 7.63 6.79
N ARG A 96 -14.14 6.63 6.72
CA ARG A 96 -13.98 5.38 7.48
C ARG A 96 -12.79 4.55 6.98
N VAL A 97 -12.64 4.40 5.67
CA VAL A 97 -11.46 3.74 5.07
C VAL A 97 -10.18 4.44 5.54
N SER A 98 -10.14 5.77 5.48
CA SER A 98 -9.03 6.58 5.97
C SER A 98 -8.72 6.30 7.44
N LEU A 99 -9.74 6.37 8.31
CA LEU A 99 -9.55 6.22 9.75
C LEU A 99 -9.10 4.80 10.11
N VAL A 100 -9.73 3.77 9.54
CA VAL A 100 -9.37 2.37 9.77
C VAL A 100 -7.94 2.11 9.28
N SER A 101 -7.58 2.63 8.11
CA SER A 101 -6.22 2.47 7.57
C SER A 101 -5.18 3.16 8.44
N ALA A 102 -5.47 4.37 8.92
CA ALA A 102 -4.57 5.09 9.82
C ALA A 102 -4.40 4.37 11.16
N ALA A 103 -5.49 3.87 11.77
CA ALA A 103 -5.42 3.14 13.03
C ALA A 103 -4.69 1.80 12.88
N LEU A 104 -4.97 1.04 11.83
CA LEU A 104 -4.24 -0.20 11.53
C LEU A 104 -2.76 0.10 11.31
N SER A 105 -2.43 1.19 10.61
CA SER A 105 -1.04 1.55 10.30
C SER A 105 -0.29 2.17 11.48
N ALA A 106 -0.98 2.60 12.53
CA ALA A 106 -0.34 2.98 13.78
C ALA A 106 0.18 1.74 14.54
N ILE A 107 -0.36 0.55 14.26
CA ILE A 107 0.00 -0.71 14.92
C ILE A 107 0.87 -1.57 14.00
N LEU A 108 0.56 -1.58 12.70
CA LEU A 108 1.24 -2.33 11.66
C LEU A 108 2.13 -1.43 10.81
N VAL A 109 3.02 -2.02 10.02
CA VAL A 109 3.82 -1.27 9.05
C VAL A 109 2.93 -0.71 7.94
N ASN A 110 3.15 0.55 7.53
CA ASN A 110 2.37 1.25 6.50
C ASN A 110 2.23 0.45 5.18
N ASP A 111 3.29 -0.21 4.74
CA ASP A 111 3.28 -1.04 3.54
C ASP A 111 2.33 -2.24 3.67
N THR A 112 2.26 -2.84 4.87
CA THR A 112 1.34 -3.95 5.18
C THR A 112 -0.10 -3.53 5.03
N VAL A 113 -0.46 -2.38 5.61
CA VAL A 113 -1.84 -1.90 5.56
C VAL A 113 -2.24 -1.55 4.14
N CYS A 114 -1.35 -0.95 3.36
CA CYS A 114 -1.61 -0.67 1.95
C CYS A 114 -1.88 -1.96 1.16
N VAL A 115 -1.04 -2.98 1.29
CA VAL A 115 -1.21 -4.27 0.57
C VAL A 115 -2.49 -4.98 1.02
N LEU A 116 -2.79 -4.96 2.31
CA LEU A 116 -3.96 -5.63 2.90
C LEU A 116 -5.29 -4.97 2.51
N MET A 117 -5.35 -3.63 2.57
CA MET A 117 -6.58 -2.87 2.38
C MET A 117 -6.84 -2.51 0.91
N THR A 118 -5.83 -2.49 0.05
CA THR A 118 -6.02 -2.22 -1.38
C THR A 118 -7.06 -3.12 -2.04
N PRO A 119 -7.00 -4.47 -1.94
CA PRO A 119 -8.02 -5.33 -2.54
C PRO A 119 -9.42 -5.07 -1.95
N VAL A 120 -9.53 -4.80 -0.64
CA VAL A 120 -10.80 -4.44 0.03
C VAL A 120 -11.39 -3.17 -0.57
N VAL A 121 -10.57 -2.13 -0.71
CA VAL A 121 -10.99 -0.84 -1.23
C VAL A 121 -11.34 -0.92 -2.71
N VAL A 122 -10.57 -1.69 -3.49
CA VAL A 122 -10.84 -1.93 -4.92
C VAL A 122 -12.19 -2.63 -5.09
N GLN A 123 -12.43 -3.73 -4.38
CA GLN A 123 -13.68 -4.48 -4.46
C GLN A 123 -14.87 -3.64 -4.01
N LEU A 124 -14.74 -2.88 -2.92
CA LEU A 124 -15.74 -1.93 -2.44
C LEU A 124 -16.11 -0.90 -3.53
N CYS A 125 -15.10 -0.32 -4.19
CA CYS A 125 -15.34 0.68 -5.23
C CYS A 125 -16.01 0.07 -6.47
N LEU A 126 -15.55 -1.11 -6.90
CA LEU A 126 -16.12 -1.80 -8.06
C LEU A 126 -17.58 -2.24 -7.83
N ARG A 127 -17.89 -2.78 -6.64
CA ARG A 127 -19.25 -3.23 -6.31
C ARG A 127 -20.25 -2.08 -6.22
N ARG A 128 -19.82 -0.93 -5.69
CA ARG A 128 -20.70 0.23 -5.47
C ARG A 128 -20.59 1.33 -6.55
N GLY A 129 -19.83 1.07 -7.61
CA GLY A 129 -19.62 2.05 -8.69
C GLY A 129 -18.95 3.35 -8.22
N LEU A 130 -18.11 3.28 -7.18
CA LEU A 130 -17.41 4.44 -6.62
C LEU A 130 -16.11 4.74 -7.38
N PRO A 131 -15.68 6.01 -7.42
CA PRO A 131 -14.42 6.39 -8.05
C PRO A 131 -13.23 5.78 -7.29
N LEU A 132 -12.45 4.92 -7.96
CA LEU A 132 -11.35 4.18 -7.33
C LEU A 132 -10.19 5.10 -6.87
N VAL A 133 -9.89 6.12 -7.66
CA VAL A 133 -8.76 7.04 -7.43
C VAL A 133 -8.78 7.72 -6.06
N PRO A 134 -9.84 8.43 -5.63
CA PRO A 134 -9.85 9.10 -4.32
C PRO A 134 -9.73 8.13 -3.15
N PHE A 135 -10.29 6.92 -3.27
CA PHE A 135 -10.22 5.92 -2.21
C PHE A 135 -8.82 5.33 -2.06
N LEU A 136 -8.12 5.04 -3.17
CA LEU A 136 -6.74 4.54 -3.12
C LEU A 136 -5.76 5.61 -2.64
N ILE A 137 -5.94 6.87 -3.07
CA ILE A 137 -5.14 8.00 -2.56
C ILE A 137 -5.39 8.16 -1.06
N SER A 138 -6.66 8.09 -0.64
CA SER A 138 -7.00 8.16 0.78
C SER A 138 -6.35 7.04 1.57
N LEU A 139 -6.42 5.79 1.10
CA LEU A 139 -5.79 4.65 1.76
C LEU A 139 -4.28 4.87 1.93
N ALA A 140 -3.57 5.20 0.84
CA ALA A 140 -2.12 5.35 0.86
C ALA A 140 -1.67 6.53 1.75
N ALA A 141 -2.35 7.67 1.66
CA ALA A 141 -2.01 8.82 2.47
C ALA A 141 -2.35 8.59 3.96
N SER A 142 -3.50 7.99 4.26
CA SER A 142 -3.90 7.73 5.65
C SER A 142 -3.05 6.65 6.32
N ALA A 143 -2.58 5.63 5.58
CA ALA A 143 -1.63 4.65 6.11
C ALA A 143 -0.31 5.34 6.50
N ASN A 144 0.25 6.18 5.62
CA ASN A 144 1.47 6.91 5.93
C ASN A 144 1.31 7.87 7.12
N LEU A 145 0.21 8.61 7.18
CA LEU A 145 -0.07 9.50 8.31
C LEU A 145 -0.27 8.70 9.61
N GLY A 146 -1.06 7.62 9.59
CA GLY A 146 -1.30 6.79 10.76
C GLY A 146 -0.04 6.16 11.35
N SER A 147 0.85 5.68 10.48
CA SER A 147 2.17 5.16 10.86
C SER A 147 3.05 6.21 11.54
N ALA A 148 3.00 7.47 11.09
CA ALA A 148 3.75 8.57 11.70
C ALA A 148 3.35 8.86 13.17
N ALA A 149 2.20 8.38 13.63
CA ALA A 149 1.79 8.55 15.03
C ALA A 149 2.59 7.70 16.01
N THR A 150 3.20 6.57 15.58
CA THR A 150 3.85 5.61 16.49
C THR A 150 5.25 5.23 16.02
N GLN A 151 6.07 4.78 16.98
CA GLN A 151 7.42 4.27 16.70
C GLN A 151 7.41 2.95 15.94
N VAL A 152 6.36 2.13 16.14
CA VAL A 152 6.22 0.79 15.54
C VAL A 152 5.72 0.87 14.09
N GLY A 153 4.98 1.93 13.75
CA GLY A 153 4.30 2.06 12.46
C GLY A 153 5.21 2.04 11.24
N ASN A 154 6.50 2.38 11.36
CA ASN A 154 7.50 2.10 10.32
C ASN A 154 8.93 2.06 10.89
N PRO A 155 9.88 1.42 10.18
CA PRO A 155 11.27 1.29 10.63
C PRO A 155 12.03 2.64 10.71
N GLN A 156 11.64 3.65 9.94
CA GLN A 156 12.23 5.00 10.00
C GLN A 156 11.88 5.69 11.33
N ASN A 157 10.64 5.57 11.81
CA ASN A 157 10.19 6.13 13.10
C ASN A 157 10.90 5.43 14.25
N MET A 158 11.08 4.11 14.17
CA MET A 158 11.84 3.33 15.13
C MET A 158 13.30 3.79 15.21
N LEU A 159 13.93 4.08 14.06
CA LEU A 159 15.30 4.61 14.00
C LEU A 159 15.40 6.01 14.63
N ILE A 160 14.46 6.91 14.33
CA ILE A 160 14.40 8.24 14.95
C ILE A 160 14.24 8.13 16.47
N ALA A 161 13.33 7.28 16.93
CA ALA A 161 13.10 7.04 18.36
C ALA A 161 14.34 6.50 19.07
N GLY A 162 15.06 5.57 18.43
CA GLY A 162 16.31 5.01 18.95
C GLY A 162 17.41 6.07 19.06
N MET A 163 17.53 6.96 18.07
CA MET A 163 18.51 8.06 18.10
C MET A 163 18.12 9.17 19.09
N SER A 164 16.83 9.43 19.28
CA SER A 164 16.34 10.49 20.16
C SER A 164 16.25 10.08 21.63
N GLY A 165 16.34 8.78 21.93
CA GLY A 165 16.16 8.24 23.28
C GLY A 165 14.76 8.48 23.88
N MET A 166 13.74 8.69 23.05
CA MET A 166 12.39 9.00 23.52
C MET A 166 11.61 7.73 23.84
N SER A 167 10.87 7.76 24.94
CA SER A 167 9.94 6.67 25.27
C SER A 167 8.83 6.55 24.21
N PHE A 168 8.27 5.35 24.05
CA PHE A 168 7.17 5.10 23.11
C PHE A 168 5.97 6.04 23.31
N VAL A 169 5.64 6.29 24.58
CA VAL A 169 4.50 7.14 24.95
C VAL A 169 4.80 8.60 24.62
N ASP A 170 6.00 9.09 24.94
CA ASP A 170 6.38 10.49 24.66
C ASP A 170 6.42 10.79 23.17
N PHE A 171 6.95 9.86 22.37
CA PHE A 171 6.96 9.99 20.91
C PHE A 171 5.53 10.05 20.37
N THR A 172 4.67 9.11 20.81
CA THR A 172 3.28 9.04 20.35
C THR A 172 2.51 10.29 20.74
N LEU A 173 2.64 10.79 21.97
CA LEU A 173 1.96 12.00 22.43
C LEU A 173 2.37 13.26 21.65
N ARG A 174 3.62 13.33 21.18
CA ARG A 174 4.11 14.46 20.38
C ARG A 174 3.67 14.37 18.91
N CYS A 175 3.64 13.17 18.34
CA CYS A 175 3.33 12.94 16.93
C CYS A 175 1.83 12.80 16.64
N LEU A 176 1.03 12.33 17.62
CA LEU A 176 -0.40 12.11 17.47
C LEU A 176 -1.19 13.38 17.11
N PRO A 177 -0.97 14.55 17.76
CA PRO A 177 -1.69 15.78 17.40
C PRO A 177 -1.42 16.22 15.96
N ALA A 178 -0.16 16.13 15.52
CA ALA A 178 0.22 16.45 14.15
C ALA A 178 -0.40 15.47 13.15
N THR A 179 -0.44 14.18 13.49
CA THR A 179 -1.05 13.13 12.67
C THR A 179 -2.56 13.36 12.50
N VAL A 180 -3.27 13.64 13.60
CA VAL A 180 -4.71 13.92 13.56
C VAL A 180 -4.99 15.16 12.71
N LEU A 181 -4.21 16.22 12.87
CA LEU A 181 -4.34 17.43 12.04
C LEU A 181 -4.15 17.11 10.55
N CYS A 182 -3.10 16.35 10.21
CA CYS A 182 -2.85 15.95 8.82
C CYS A 182 -3.96 15.08 8.25
N LEU A 183 -4.54 14.16 9.03
CA LEU A 183 -5.66 13.33 8.60
C LEU A 183 -6.90 14.18 8.30
N VAL A 184 -7.19 15.18 9.15
CA VAL A 184 -8.30 16.11 8.92
C VAL A 184 -8.06 16.93 7.65
N VAL A 185 -6.86 17.48 7.48
CA VAL A 185 -6.49 18.25 6.27
C VAL A 185 -6.59 17.38 5.02
N GLN A 186 -6.08 16.14 5.06
CA GLN A 186 -6.17 15.20 3.94
C GLN A 186 -7.63 14.91 3.57
N LEU A 187 -8.49 14.61 4.53
CA LEU A 187 -9.91 14.36 4.28
C LEU A 187 -10.61 15.59 3.70
N GLY A 188 -10.27 16.79 4.19
CA GLY A 188 -10.76 18.05 3.65
C GLY A 188 -10.33 18.28 2.20
N LEU A 189 -9.05 18.05 1.89
CA LEU A 189 -8.50 18.16 0.54
C LEU A 189 -9.15 17.15 -0.42
N LEU A 190 -9.30 15.89 0.00
CA LEU A 190 -9.96 14.87 -0.82
C LEU A 190 -11.43 15.20 -1.06
N ARG A 191 -12.14 15.70 -0.04
CA ARG A 191 -13.52 16.19 -0.19
C ARG A 191 -13.61 17.32 -1.21
N TRP A 192 -12.67 18.27 -1.15
CA TRP A 192 -12.67 19.43 -2.03
C TRP A 192 -12.31 19.07 -3.47
N MET A 193 -11.23 18.32 -3.68
CA MET A 193 -10.76 17.89 -5.00
C MET A 193 -11.76 16.98 -5.71
N TYR A 194 -12.37 16.03 -4.98
CA TYR A 194 -13.29 15.04 -5.53
C TYR A 194 -14.75 15.35 -5.23
N ARG A 195 -15.09 16.61 -4.95
CA ARG A 195 -16.45 17.04 -4.58
C ARG A 195 -17.53 16.55 -5.56
N GLY A 196 -17.24 16.54 -6.85
CA GLY A 196 -18.18 16.09 -7.89
C GLY A 196 -18.33 14.57 -7.95
N ALA A 197 -17.25 13.82 -7.69
CA ALA A 197 -17.24 12.35 -7.74
C ALA A 197 -17.74 11.72 -6.42
N LEU A 198 -17.69 12.46 -5.32
CA LEU A 198 -18.18 12.08 -3.99
C LEU A 198 -19.55 12.68 -3.66
N ALA A 199 -20.12 13.50 -4.56
CA ALA A 199 -21.47 14.04 -4.42
C ALA A 199 -22.50 13.02 -4.89
N GLY A 200 -23.41 12.65 -4.00
CA GLY A 200 -24.52 11.75 -4.30
C GLY A 200 -24.78 10.72 -3.19
N PRO A 201 -25.92 10.01 -3.28
CA PRO A 201 -26.22 8.91 -2.38
C PRO A 201 -25.28 7.73 -2.63
N LEU A 202 -25.01 6.96 -1.57
CA LEU A 202 -24.25 5.72 -1.70
C LEU A 202 -25.10 4.69 -2.46
N HIS A 203 -24.60 4.18 -3.58
CA HIS A 203 -25.31 3.16 -4.36
C HIS A 203 -25.29 1.79 -3.64
N GLU A 204 -26.35 1.02 -3.83
CA GLU A 204 -26.44 -0.37 -3.38
C GLU A 204 -25.35 -1.23 -4.06
N PRO A 205 -24.85 -2.29 -3.39
CA PRO A 205 -23.86 -3.17 -3.98
C PRO A 205 -24.42 -3.85 -5.24
N THR A 206 -23.69 -3.73 -6.35
CA THR A 206 -23.94 -4.53 -7.54
C THR A 206 -23.64 -5.99 -7.20
N PRO A 207 -24.57 -6.94 -7.44
CA PRO A 207 -24.33 -8.34 -7.12
C PRO A 207 -23.09 -8.83 -7.89
N PRO A 208 -22.28 -9.73 -7.29
CA PRO A 208 -21.10 -10.25 -7.95
C PRO A 208 -21.51 -10.83 -9.30
N ARG A 209 -20.92 -10.32 -10.38
CA ARG A 209 -21.07 -10.88 -11.71
C ARG A 209 -20.61 -12.32 -11.56
N ARG A 210 -21.56 -13.29 -11.53
CA ARG A 210 -21.22 -14.71 -11.58
C ARG A 210 -20.24 -14.81 -12.72
N GLN A 211 -18.97 -15.09 -12.40
CA GLN A 211 -18.09 -15.65 -13.40
C GLN A 211 -18.87 -16.88 -13.85
N GLN A 212 -19.45 -16.80 -15.05
CA GLN A 212 -19.90 -17.97 -15.75
C GLN A 212 -18.64 -18.80 -15.83
N THR A 213 -18.48 -19.71 -14.88
CA THR A 213 -17.70 -20.90 -15.08
C THR A 213 -18.20 -21.40 -16.42
N ALA A 214 -17.34 -21.26 -17.42
CA ALA A 214 -17.56 -21.89 -18.70
C ALA A 214 -17.69 -23.38 -18.35
N ARG A 215 -18.94 -23.83 -18.16
CA ARG A 215 -19.26 -25.23 -18.39
C ARG A 215 -18.74 -25.46 -19.80
N PRO A 216 -17.77 -26.38 -20.02
CA PRO A 216 -17.51 -26.82 -21.37
C PRO A 216 -18.85 -27.37 -21.90
N ALA A 217 -19.49 -26.59 -22.75
CA ALA A 217 -20.64 -27.02 -23.51
C ALA A 217 -20.07 -28.02 -24.53
N GLY A 218 -20.22 -29.31 -24.24
CA GLY A 218 -19.82 -30.37 -25.17
C GLY A 218 -19.05 -31.51 -24.53
N ALA A 219 -19.67 -32.23 -23.60
CA ALA A 219 -19.31 -33.62 -23.33
C ALA A 219 -20.59 -34.47 -23.43
N SER A 220 -21.08 -34.62 -24.65
CA SER A 220 -22.09 -35.61 -25.01
C SER A 220 -21.90 -36.03 -26.46
N CYS A 221 -21.69 -37.34 -26.65
CA CYS A 221 -21.57 -38.08 -27.93
C CYS A 221 -20.33 -37.74 -28.77
N TRP A 222 -19.23 -38.48 -28.60
CA TRP A 222 -18.89 -39.76 -29.26
C TRP A 222 -17.90 -40.52 -28.38
#